data_AF-A0A1S1ERK1-F1
#
_entry.id   AF-A0A1S1ERK1-F1
#
_cell.length_a   1.000
_cell.length_b   1.000
_cell.length_c   1.000
_cell.angle_alpha   90.00
_cell.angle_beta   90.00
_cell.angle_gamma   90.00
#
_symmetry.space_group_name_H-M   'P 1'
#
loop_
_entity.id
_entity.type
_entity.pdbx_description
1 polymer ?
#
loop_
_entity_poly.entity_id
_entity_poly.type
_entity_poly.pdbx_seq_one_letter_code
_entity_poly.pdbx_strand_id
1 'polypeptide(L)'
;MQRSVLDQVWSPTQHIALWLGAWLSGLENYDHLLDALDSLGGPTSVPGTFVLADAMVPNVIDCDADLDRSDMLRLLRAVTDAGDWHSDHRPLVRLILSGPGDAPALPAGTDAAEAARAAGSAIVIADAEPGWNHALVPVTSPVPGLLQWHWYTLEGHIPEPAYLSPGEADLQLADAARVAAATIAAMPRSPLTSSSSGTPKVDPRLMVGMLDDHLDMAFVPDDVPRRALGVLARADRVSSILAVAQGSESGHGSAAFDAQLIPLWRKIRQARMSAVEYAIQEWTR
;
A
#
# COMPACT_ATOMS: atom_id res chain seq x y z
N MET A 1 -20.73 6.52 6.89
CA MET A 1 -20.04 7.56 6.10
C MET A 1 -18.53 7.66 6.41
N GLN A 2 -17.99 6.98 7.45
CA GLN A 2 -16.55 7.00 7.79
C GLN A 2 -15.68 5.96 7.04
N ARG A 3 -16.26 4.85 6.53
CA ARG A 3 -15.48 3.79 5.83
C ARG A 3 -14.86 4.26 4.50
N SER A 4 -15.53 5.08 3.69
CA SER A 4 -15.00 5.43 2.36
C SER A 4 -13.81 6.37 2.38
N VAL A 5 -13.62 7.15 3.46
CA VAL A 5 -12.45 8.03 3.59
C VAL A 5 -11.23 7.21 4.04
N LEU A 6 -11.41 6.25 4.95
CA LEU A 6 -10.36 5.32 5.36
C LEU A 6 -9.89 4.45 4.19
N ASP A 7 -10.81 3.91 3.38
CA ASP A 7 -10.48 3.10 2.19
C ASP A 7 -9.70 3.90 1.11
N GLN A 8 -9.77 5.24 1.12
CA GLN A 8 -9.01 6.11 0.22
C GLN A 8 -7.62 6.49 0.79
N VAL A 9 -7.46 6.41 2.11
CA VAL A 9 -6.29 6.94 2.86
C VAL A 9 -5.31 5.84 3.21
N TRP A 10 -5.83 4.63 3.46
CA TRP A 10 -5.08 3.51 4.01
C TRP A 10 -5.30 2.24 3.19
N SER A 11 -4.19 1.62 2.83
CA SER A 11 -4.14 0.26 2.29
C SER A 11 -3.20 -0.52 3.21
N PRO A 12 -3.67 -1.56 3.93
CA PRO A 12 -2.81 -2.37 4.81
C PRO A 12 -1.69 -3.07 4.04
N THR A 13 -1.80 -3.14 2.71
CA THR A 13 -0.85 -3.72 1.77
C THR A 13 0.59 -3.24 2.01
N GLN A 14 0.81 -1.98 2.43
CA GLN A 14 2.16 -1.50 2.75
C GLN A 14 2.78 -2.22 3.96
N HIS A 15 2.00 -2.42 5.02
CA HIS A 15 2.45 -3.10 6.22
C HIS A 15 2.60 -4.60 5.96
N ILE A 16 1.66 -5.19 5.21
CA ILE A 16 1.75 -6.58 4.75
C ILE A 16 3.03 -6.79 3.94
N ALA A 17 3.39 -5.87 3.04
CA ALA A 17 4.64 -5.95 2.28
C ALA A 17 5.89 -5.92 3.18
N LEU A 18 5.89 -5.10 4.24
CA LEU A 18 6.99 -5.09 5.22
C LEU A 18 7.08 -6.42 5.98
N TRP A 19 5.96 -6.94 6.47
CA TRP A 19 5.91 -8.22 7.19
C TRP A 19 6.34 -9.39 6.30
N LEU A 20 5.88 -9.43 5.05
CA LEU A 20 6.32 -10.43 4.08
C LEU A 20 7.81 -10.29 3.77
N GLY A 21 8.31 -9.06 3.57
CA GLY A 21 9.73 -8.80 3.33
C GLY A 21 10.62 -9.24 4.50
N ALA A 22 10.24 -8.91 5.73
CA ALA A 22 10.98 -9.28 6.94
C ALA A 22 10.99 -10.80 7.14
N TRP A 23 9.85 -11.46 6.96
CA TRP A 23 9.76 -12.92 7.03
C TRP A 23 10.59 -13.59 5.93
N LEU A 24 10.43 -13.19 4.67
CA LEU A 24 11.16 -13.79 3.54
C LEU A 24 12.68 -13.59 3.69
N SER A 25 13.13 -12.47 4.24
CA SER A 25 14.54 -12.19 4.56
C SER A 25 15.04 -12.90 5.82
N GLY A 26 14.16 -13.57 6.58
CA GLY A 26 14.52 -14.36 7.76
C GLY A 26 14.65 -13.57 9.07
N LEU A 27 14.19 -12.31 9.11
CA LEU A 27 14.21 -11.45 10.29
C LEU A 27 13.02 -11.69 11.22
N GLU A 28 11.87 -12.06 10.65
CA GLU A 28 10.65 -12.37 11.40
C GLU A 28 10.29 -13.85 11.34
N ASN A 29 9.70 -14.33 12.43
CA ASN A 29 9.21 -15.70 12.51
C ASN A 29 7.82 -15.85 11.85
N TYR A 30 7.42 -17.09 11.59
CA TYR A 30 6.14 -17.38 10.95
C TYR A 30 4.93 -16.96 11.82
N ASP A 31 4.98 -17.16 13.13
CA ASP A 31 3.86 -16.89 14.03
C ASP A 31 3.56 -15.38 14.12
N HIS A 32 4.59 -14.54 14.23
CA HIS A 32 4.47 -13.08 14.21
C HIS A 32 3.91 -12.57 12.89
N LEU A 33 4.34 -13.17 11.76
CA LEU A 33 3.75 -12.86 10.46
C LEU A 33 2.25 -13.19 10.45
N LEU A 34 1.84 -14.35 10.97
CA LEU A 34 0.42 -14.72 11.02
C LEU A 34 -0.40 -13.73 11.84
N ASP A 35 0.06 -13.40 13.05
CA ASP A 35 -0.59 -12.42 13.92
C ASP A 35 -0.72 -11.05 13.24
N ALA A 36 0.32 -10.62 12.53
CA ALA A 36 0.30 -9.38 11.78
C ALA A 36 -0.69 -9.41 10.61
N LEU A 37 -0.72 -10.49 9.83
CA LEU A 37 -1.69 -10.65 8.72
C LEU A 37 -3.13 -10.64 9.25
N ASP A 38 -3.40 -11.30 10.37
CA ASP A 38 -4.73 -11.29 11.01
C ASP A 38 -5.11 -9.89 11.50
N SER A 39 -4.17 -9.14 12.10
CA SER A 39 -4.41 -7.78 12.56
C SER A 39 -4.61 -6.77 11.42
N LEU A 40 -3.92 -6.95 10.29
CA LEU A 40 -3.94 -6.02 9.16
C LEU A 40 -5.08 -6.30 8.17
N GLY A 41 -5.88 -7.35 8.39
CA GLY A 41 -6.89 -7.79 7.42
C GLY A 41 -6.26 -8.35 6.13
N GLY A 42 -5.09 -8.97 6.27
CA GLY A 42 -4.38 -9.64 5.19
C GLY A 42 -5.01 -10.98 4.80
N PRO A 43 -4.25 -11.84 4.10
CA PRO A 43 -4.69 -13.19 3.74
C PRO A 43 -5.15 -13.97 4.98
N THR A 44 -6.24 -14.72 4.86
CA THR A 44 -6.85 -15.45 5.99
C THR A 44 -6.72 -16.96 5.81
N SER A 45 -6.94 -17.72 6.88
CA SER A 45 -7.02 -19.19 6.81
C SER A 45 -8.38 -19.71 6.32
N VAL A 46 -9.25 -18.83 5.78
CA VAL A 46 -10.53 -19.24 5.23
C VAL A 46 -10.29 -19.78 3.80
N PRO A 47 -10.69 -21.03 3.50
CA PRO A 47 -10.54 -21.59 2.15
C PRO A 47 -11.23 -20.71 1.10
N GLY A 48 -10.58 -20.54 -0.06
CA GLY A 48 -11.05 -19.71 -1.17
C GLY A 48 -10.74 -18.21 -1.00
N THR A 49 -9.95 -17.83 0.02
CA THR A 49 -9.45 -16.45 0.16
C THR A 49 -8.15 -16.18 -0.58
N PHE A 50 -7.48 -17.23 -1.04
CA PHE A 50 -6.35 -17.13 -1.96
C PHE A 50 -6.75 -17.70 -3.32
N VAL A 51 -6.45 -16.98 -4.40
CA VAL A 51 -6.89 -17.31 -5.76
C VAL A 51 -5.70 -17.26 -6.71
N LEU A 52 -5.46 -18.34 -7.44
CA LEU A 52 -4.53 -18.35 -8.57
C LEU A 52 -5.26 -17.84 -9.80
N ALA A 53 -4.97 -16.61 -10.24
CA ALA A 53 -5.71 -15.98 -11.34
C ALA A 53 -5.07 -16.28 -12.70
N ASP A 54 -3.85 -15.80 -12.92
CA ASP A 54 -3.02 -16.11 -14.09
C ASP A 54 -1.63 -16.50 -13.58
N ALA A 55 -1.53 -17.71 -13.03
CA ALA A 55 -0.43 -18.12 -12.19
C ALA A 55 0.29 -19.36 -12.75
N MET A 56 1.61 -19.27 -12.86
CA MET A 56 2.51 -20.39 -13.03
C MET A 56 3.26 -20.59 -11.71
N VAL A 57 2.90 -21.64 -10.98
CA VAL A 57 3.38 -21.85 -9.60
C VAL A 57 4.08 -23.20 -9.44
N PRO A 58 5.06 -23.31 -8.52
CA PRO A 58 5.67 -24.59 -8.17
C PRO A 58 4.65 -25.58 -7.63
N ASN A 59 4.90 -26.89 -7.83
CA ASN A 59 4.04 -27.96 -7.33
C ASN A 59 4.26 -28.22 -5.81
N VAL A 60 3.87 -27.25 -4.99
CA VAL A 60 3.99 -27.28 -3.51
C VAL A 60 2.64 -27.11 -2.80
N ILE A 61 1.57 -26.89 -3.57
CA ILE A 61 0.19 -26.72 -3.12
C ILE A 61 -0.74 -27.58 -4.00
N ASP A 62 -1.92 -27.89 -3.49
CA ASP A 62 -2.97 -28.58 -4.24
C ASP A 62 -3.84 -27.55 -4.98
N CYS A 63 -3.56 -27.33 -6.26
CA CYS A 63 -4.28 -26.33 -7.06
C CYS A 63 -5.75 -26.67 -7.33
N ASP A 64 -6.19 -27.91 -7.06
CA ASP A 64 -7.57 -28.35 -7.23
C ASP A 64 -8.42 -28.06 -5.98
N ALA A 65 -7.79 -27.64 -4.87
CA ALA A 65 -8.45 -27.32 -3.61
C ALA A 65 -8.77 -25.82 -3.46
N ASP A 66 -9.67 -25.49 -2.53
CA ASP A 66 -9.91 -24.11 -2.11
C ASP A 66 -8.71 -23.60 -1.31
N LEU A 67 -7.91 -22.72 -1.91
CA LEU A 67 -6.65 -22.27 -1.34
C LEU A 67 -6.82 -21.21 -0.24
N ASP A 68 -5.88 -21.16 0.68
CA ASP A 68 -5.87 -20.21 1.80
C ASP A 68 -4.51 -19.50 1.99
N ARG A 69 -4.37 -18.77 3.10
CA ARG A 69 -3.11 -18.12 3.50
C ARG A 69 -1.92 -19.09 3.56
N SER A 70 -2.11 -20.31 4.05
CA SER A 70 -1.03 -21.29 4.21
C SER A 70 -0.46 -21.67 2.85
N ASP A 71 -1.32 -21.85 1.84
CA ASP A 71 -0.93 -22.12 0.46
C ASP A 71 -0.16 -20.95 -0.15
N MET A 72 -0.65 -19.73 0.05
CA MET A 72 0.03 -18.50 -0.38
C MET A 72 1.44 -18.41 0.24
N LEU A 73 1.58 -18.66 1.55
CA LEU A 73 2.88 -18.60 2.23
C LEU A 73 3.83 -19.72 1.75
N ARG A 74 3.30 -20.93 1.46
CA ARG A 74 4.09 -22.02 0.86
C ARG A 74 4.61 -21.65 -0.52
N LEU A 75 3.78 -21.04 -1.35
CA LEU A 75 4.18 -20.53 -2.66
C LEU A 75 5.25 -19.45 -2.54
N LEU A 76 5.04 -18.45 -1.68
CA LEU A 76 6.01 -17.38 -1.43
C LEU A 76 7.38 -17.92 -1.06
N ARG A 77 7.44 -18.95 -0.20
CA ARG A 77 8.71 -19.61 0.10
C ARG A 77 9.25 -20.35 -1.10
N ALA A 78 8.45 -21.16 -1.78
CA ALA A 78 8.91 -21.96 -2.92
C ALA A 78 9.50 -21.11 -4.05
N VAL A 79 8.91 -19.96 -4.37
CA VAL A 79 9.41 -19.07 -5.43
C VAL A 79 10.63 -18.25 -5.01
N THR A 80 10.90 -18.12 -3.70
CA THR A 80 12.01 -17.31 -3.18
C THR A 80 13.20 -18.12 -2.66
N ASP A 81 13.03 -19.41 -2.34
CA ASP A 81 14.00 -20.22 -1.59
C ASP A 81 15.38 -20.34 -2.27
N ALA A 82 15.41 -20.40 -3.60
CA ALA A 82 16.65 -20.59 -4.36
C ALA A 82 17.40 -19.30 -4.70
N GLY A 83 16.88 -18.13 -4.33
CA GLY A 83 17.45 -16.83 -4.71
C GLY A 83 18.58 -16.37 -3.79
N ASP A 84 19.67 -15.85 -4.36
CA ASP A 84 20.70 -15.13 -3.60
C ASP A 84 20.34 -13.65 -3.47
N TRP A 85 19.39 -13.37 -2.58
CA TRP A 85 18.83 -12.04 -2.38
C TRP A 85 19.81 -10.99 -1.86
N HIS A 86 20.96 -11.42 -1.31
CA HIS A 86 22.01 -10.50 -0.85
C HIS A 86 22.84 -9.92 -2.00
N SER A 87 22.99 -10.69 -3.08
CA SER A 87 23.73 -10.27 -4.29
C SER A 87 22.80 -9.76 -5.40
N ASP A 88 21.52 -10.09 -5.34
CA ASP A 88 20.52 -9.64 -6.31
C ASP A 88 20.19 -8.16 -6.11
N HIS A 89 20.14 -7.41 -7.21
CA HIS A 89 19.78 -6.00 -7.20
C HIS A 89 18.26 -5.79 -7.26
N ARG A 90 17.51 -6.86 -7.57
CA ARG A 90 16.04 -6.85 -7.57
C ARG A 90 15.53 -6.84 -6.12
N PRO A 91 14.54 -6.00 -5.79
CA PRO A 91 13.92 -6.05 -4.48
C PRO A 91 13.12 -7.35 -4.33
N LEU A 92 13.44 -8.15 -3.30
CA LEU A 92 12.75 -9.41 -2.97
C LEU A 92 11.23 -9.24 -2.87
N VAL A 93 10.81 -8.15 -2.21
CA VAL A 93 9.43 -7.71 -2.14
C VAL A 93 9.37 -6.26 -2.62
N ARG A 94 8.34 -5.92 -3.40
CA ARG A 94 8.11 -4.56 -3.88
C ARG A 94 6.65 -4.17 -3.74
N LEU A 95 6.42 -3.08 -3.02
CA LEU A 95 5.10 -2.47 -2.93
C LEU A 95 4.81 -1.64 -4.18
N ILE A 96 3.63 -1.83 -4.76
CA ILE A 96 3.09 -1.00 -5.82
C ILE A 96 1.78 -0.38 -5.33
N LEU A 97 1.73 0.94 -5.31
CA LEU A 97 0.51 1.70 -5.03
C LEU A 97 0.15 2.49 -6.29
N SER A 98 -1.13 2.50 -6.64
CA SER A 98 -1.67 3.20 -7.80
C SER A 98 -2.92 4.00 -7.43
N GLY A 99 -3.39 4.84 -8.33
CA GLY A 99 -4.62 5.59 -8.09
C GLY A 99 -4.96 6.54 -9.25
N PRO A 100 -5.90 7.46 -9.03
CA PRO A 100 -6.27 8.44 -10.04
C PRO A 100 -5.04 9.20 -10.58
N GLY A 101 -4.84 9.16 -11.90
CA GLY A 101 -3.72 9.82 -12.59
C GLY A 101 -2.36 9.14 -12.43
N ASP A 102 -2.31 7.91 -11.90
CA ASP A 102 -1.07 7.20 -11.56
C ASP A 102 -1.26 5.69 -11.73
N ALA A 103 -0.84 5.17 -12.89
CA ALA A 103 -0.99 3.76 -13.24
C ALA A 103 -0.08 2.86 -12.38
N PRO A 104 -0.48 1.61 -12.08
CA PRO A 104 0.39 0.68 -11.38
C PRO A 104 1.65 0.39 -12.20
N ALA A 105 2.80 0.30 -11.50
CA ALA A 105 4.10 0.01 -12.09
C ALA A 105 4.26 -1.48 -12.45
N LEU A 106 3.31 -2.02 -13.22
CA LEU A 106 3.24 -3.39 -13.72
C LEU A 106 3.22 -3.40 -15.26
N PRO A 107 3.60 -4.51 -15.91
CA PRO A 107 3.51 -4.62 -17.36
C PRO A 107 2.09 -4.31 -17.87
N ALA A 108 1.98 -3.33 -18.76
CA ALA A 108 0.69 -2.86 -19.26
C ALA A 108 -0.02 -3.94 -20.08
N GLY A 109 -1.35 -3.98 -19.98
CA GLY A 109 -2.18 -4.95 -20.70
C GLY A 109 -2.24 -6.34 -20.06
N THR A 110 -1.62 -6.54 -18.89
CA THR A 110 -1.77 -7.76 -18.09
C THR A 110 -2.98 -7.69 -17.17
N ASP A 111 -3.56 -8.84 -16.84
CA ASP A 111 -4.65 -8.94 -15.87
C ASP A 111 -4.21 -8.50 -14.47
N ALA A 112 -2.94 -8.72 -14.14
CA ALA A 112 -2.32 -8.23 -12.90
C ALA A 112 -2.33 -6.70 -12.81
N ALA A 113 -1.97 -6.00 -13.90
CA ALA A 113 -1.99 -4.53 -13.93
C ALA A 113 -3.41 -3.98 -13.80
N GLU A 114 -4.39 -4.62 -14.43
CA GLU A 114 -5.80 -4.21 -14.33
C GLU A 114 -6.37 -4.46 -12.93
N ALA A 115 -6.07 -5.63 -12.33
CA ALA A 115 -6.46 -5.95 -10.96
C ALA A 115 -5.81 -4.98 -9.97
N ALA A 116 -4.51 -4.70 -10.10
CA ALA A 116 -3.79 -3.75 -9.24
C ALA A 116 -4.33 -2.32 -9.39
N ARG A 117 -4.75 -1.92 -10.59
CA ARG A 117 -5.39 -0.62 -10.86
C ARG A 117 -6.75 -0.52 -10.17
N ALA A 118 -7.53 -1.58 -10.19
CA ALA A 118 -8.84 -1.64 -9.53
C ALA A 118 -8.72 -1.66 -8.00
N ALA A 119 -7.75 -2.42 -7.48
CA ALA A 119 -7.44 -2.53 -6.05
C ALA A 119 -6.71 -1.29 -5.49
N GLY A 120 -6.02 -0.53 -6.34
CA GLY A 120 -5.15 0.57 -5.94
C GLY A 120 -3.80 0.13 -5.36
N SER A 121 -3.57 -1.19 -5.20
CA SER A 121 -2.32 -1.72 -4.64
C SER A 121 -1.99 -3.12 -5.16
N ALA A 122 -0.70 -3.48 -5.13
CA ALA A 122 -0.18 -4.82 -5.37
C ALA A 122 1.15 -5.01 -4.62
N ILE A 123 1.49 -6.24 -4.30
CA ILE A 123 2.80 -6.64 -3.78
C ILE A 123 3.44 -7.53 -4.84
N VAL A 124 4.60 -7.13 -5.34
CA VAL A 124 5.40 -7.93 -6.26
C VAL A 124 6.47 -8.66 -5.48
N ILE A 125 6.67 -9.93 -5.80
CA ILE A 125 7.67 -10.82 -5.23
C ILE A 125 8.60 -11.23 -6.36
N ALA A 126 9.89 -11.04 -6.18
CA ALA A 126 10.89 -11.51 -7.13
C ALA A 126 10.96 -13.05 -7.07
N ASP A 127 11.00 -13.70 -8.23
CA ASP A 127 11.29 -15.13 -8.30
C ASP A 127 12.82 -15.35 -8.29
N ALA A 128 13.24 -16.43 -7.64
CA ALA A 128 14.62 -16.90 -7.68
C ALA A 128 15.11 -17.10 -9.12
N GLU A 129 14.23 -17.52 -10.04
CA GLU A 129 14.51 -17.56 -11.46
C GLU A 129 14.45 -16.14 -12.07
N PRO A 130 15.56 -15.63 -12.65
CA PRO A 130 15.59 -14.32 -13.27
C PRO A 130 14.59 -14.20 -14.42
N GLY A 131 13.84 -13.09 -14.45
CA GLY A 131 12.81 -12.84 -15.47
C GLY A 131 11.41 -13.29 -15.07
N TRP A 132 11.25 -13.97 -13.93
CA TRP A 132 9.94 -14.24 -13.34
C TRP A 132 9.73 -13.40 -12.08
N ASN A 133 8.49 -12.97 -11.91
CA ASN A 133 8.03 -12.27 -10.71
C ASN A 133 6.58 -12.67 -10.46
N HIS A 134 6.11 -12.48 -9.24
CA HIS A 134 4.73 -12.79 -8.87
C HIS A 134 4.06 -11.58 -8.25
N ALA A 135 2.84 -11.27 -8.66
CA ALA A 135 2.05 -10.19 -8.09
C ALA A 135 0.91 -10.73 -7.24
N LEU A 136 0.85 -10.26 -6.00
CA LEU A 136 -0.23 -10.44 -5.05
C LEU A 136 -1.09 -9.19 -5.05
N VAL A 137 -2.35 -9.32 -5.45
CA VAL A 137 -3.31 -8.21 -5.52
C VAL A 137 -4.47 -8.47 -4.55
N PRO A 138 -4.73 -7.56 -3.59
CA PRO A 138 -5.92 -7.66 -2.75
C PRO A 138 -7.17 -7.26 -3.56
N VAL A 139 -8.08 -8.20 -3.74
CA VAL A 139 -9.34 -8.03 -4.47
C VAL A 139 -10.50 -8.13 -3.49
N THR A 140 -11.40 -7.14 -3.53
CA THR A 140 -12.61 -7.15 -2.71
C THR A 140 -13.45 -8.38 -3.05
N SER A 141 -13.70 -9.24 -2.05
CA SER A 141 -14.52 -10.43 -2.24
C SER A 141 -15.99 -10.05 -2.48
N PRO A 142 -16.75 -10.87 -3.22
CA PRO A 142 -18.21 -10.76 -3.25
C PRO A 142 -18.86 -10.91 -1.86
N VAL A 143 -18.17 -11.61 -0.94
CA VAL A 143 -18.62 -11.77 0.44
C VAL A 143 -18.23 -10.51 1.24
N PRO A 144 -19.18 -9.78 1.83
CA PRO A 144 -18.89 -8.56 2.55
C PRO A 144 -17.92 -8.79 3.71
N GLY A 145 -16.85 -7.99 3.75
CA GLY A 145 -15.87 -8.02 4.85
C GLY A 145 -14.73 -9.03 4.69
N LEU A 146 -14.67 -9.74 3.55
CA LEU A 146 -13.57 -10.63 3.21
C LEU A 146 -12.74 -10.00 2.06
N LEU A 147 -11.42 -10.09 2.16
CA LEU A 147 -10.49 -9.77 1.07
C LEU A 147 -9.97 -11.07 0.47
N GLN A 148 -10.01 -11.17 -0.86
CA GLN A 148 -9.33 -12.24 -1.58
C GLN A 148 -7.97 -11.73 -2.04
N TRP A 149 -6.98 -12.62 -2.07
CA TRP A 149 -5.65 -12.33 -2.57
C TRP A 149 -5.43 -13.09 -3.86
N HIS A 150 -5.31 -12.36 -4.96
CA HIS A 150 -5.10 -12.94 -6.27
C HIS A 150 -3.61 -12.99 -6.58
N TRP A 151 -3.14 -14.17 -6.98
CA TRP A 151 -1.79 -14.41 -7.47
C TRP A 151 -1.75 -14.34 -8.99
N TYR A 152 -0.78 -13.59 -9.49
CA TYR A 152 -0.46 -13.51 -10.90
C TYR A 152 1.03 -13.78 -11.09
N THR A 153 1.39 -14.47 -12.15
CA THR A 153 2.78 -14.61 -12.57
C THR A 153 3.08 -13.61 -13.68
N LEU A 154 4.19 -12.93 -13.55
CA LEU A 154 4.66 -11.89 -14.45
C LEU A 154 5.96 -12.36 -15.11
N GLU A 155 5.90 -12.52 -16.42
CA GLU A 155 7.07 -12.81 -17.24
C GLU A 155 7.74 -11.51 -17.70
N GLY A 156 9.06 -11.49 -17.63
CA GLY A 156 9.91 -10.42 -18.15
C GLY A 156 10.18 -9.30 -17.14
N HIS A 157 10.47 -8.13 -17.70
CA HIS A 157 10.92 -6.97 -16.94
C HIS A 157 9.73 -6.19 -16.35
N ILE A 158 9.79 -5.90 -15.06
CA ILE A 158 8.82 -5.03 -14.38
C ILE A 158 9.29 -3.58 -14.47
N PRO A 159 8.41 -2.61 -14.78
CA PRO A 159 8.77 -1.20 -14.82
C PRO A 159 9.60 -0.76 -13.61
N GLU A 160 10.72 -0.09 -13.87
CA GLU A 160 11.68 0.31 -12.83
C GLU A 160 11.01 1.18 -11.76
N PRO A 161 11.38 1.03 -10.47
CA PRO A 161 10.92 1.92 -9.41
C PRO A 161 11.52 3.33 -9.59
N ALA A 162 11.03 4.27 -8.79
CA ALA A 162 11.51 5.65 -8.84
C ALA A 162 12.93 5.83 -8.25
N TYR A 163 13.48 4.80 -7.59
CA TYR A 163 14.80 4.81 -6.95
C TYR A 163 15.05 6.03 -6.05
N LEU A 164 14.01 6.48 -5.33
CA LEU A 164 14.15 7.60 -4.39
C LEU A 164 14.72 7.08 -3.08
N SER A 165 15.74 7.76 -2.58
CA SER A 165 16.14 7.56 -1.19
C SER A 165 15.01 7.99 -0.24
N PRO A 166 14.93 7.45 0.99
CA PRO A 166 13.95 7.89 1.97
C PRO A 166 13.97 9.41 2.20
N GLY A 167 15.17 10.02 2.21
CA GLY A 167 15.31 11.47 2.38
C GLY A 167 14.77 12.28 1.20
N GLU A 168 15.02 11.84 -0.04
CA GLU A 168 14.47 12.50 -1.23
C GLU A 168 12.95 12.36 -1.30
N ALA A 169 12.43 11.17 -1.01
CA ALA A 169 10.99 10.93 -0.96
C ALA A 169 10.32 11.83 0.09
N ASP A 170 10.94 11.95 1.27
CA ASP A 170 10.49 12.82 2.36
C ASP A 170 10.49 14.30 1.99
N LEU A 171 11.57 14.77 1.35
CA LEU A 171 11.71 16.14 0.86
C LEU A 171 10.65 16.44 -0.21
N GLN A 172 10.47 15.55 -1.18
CA GLN A 172 9.47 15.72 -2.24
C GLN A 172 8.04 15.74 -1.69
N LEU A 173 7.73 14.90 -0.70
CA LEU A 173 6.44 14.90 -0.03
C LEU A 173 6.21 16.22 0.73
N ALA A 174 7.21 16.68 1.49
CA ALA A 174 7.13 17.92 2.25
C ALA A 174 6.99 19.16 1.35
N ASP A 175 7.73 19.21 0.24
CA ASP A 175 7.61 20.27 -0.77
C ASP A 175 6.23 20.26 -1.43
N ALA A 176 5.74 19.08 -1.84
CA ALA A 176 4.42 18.95 -2.46
C ALA A 176 3.29 19.38 -1.52
N ALA A 177 3.36 18.99 -0.24
CA ALA A 177 2.40 19.40 0.79
C ALA A 177 2.41 20.94 0.99
N ARG A 178 3.60 21.56 1.03
CA ARG A 178 3.76 23.02 1.13
C ARG A 178 3.16 23.74 -0.09
N VAL A 179 3.46 23.27 -1.30
CA VAL A 179 2.94 23.85 -2.55
C VAL A 179 1.41 23.71 -2.62
N ALA A 180 0.86 22.54 -2.29
CA ALA A 180 -0.58 22.32 -2.26
C ALA A 180 -1.26 23.26 -1.26
N ALA A 181 -0.74 23.36 -0.03
CA ALA A 181 -1.27 24.25 0.99
C ALA A 181 -1.24 25.73 0.56
N ALA A 182 -0.12 26.19 -0.02
CA ALA A 182 0.01 27.56 -0.53
C ALA A 182 -0.98 27.84 -1.67
N THR A 183 -1.15 26.89 -2.59
CA THR A 183 -2.07 27.01 -3.73
C THR A 183 -3.52 27.07 -3.26
N ILE A 184 -3.92 26.20 -2.33
CA ILE A 184 -5.26 26.19 -1.72
C ILE A 184 -5.51 27.51 -0.96
N ALA A 185 -4.52 28.02 -0.22
CA ALA A 185 -4.65 29.28 0.51
C ALA A 185 -4.81 30.51 -0.41
N ALA A 186 -4.25 30.45 -1.62
CA ALA A 186 -4.34 31.51 -2.63
C ALA A 186 -5.64 31.46 -3.44
N MET A 187 -6.41 30.36 -3.40
CA MET A 187 -7.65 30.26 -4.16
C MET A 187 -8.74 31.19 -3.59
N PRO A 188 -9.57 31.79 -4.47
CA PRO A 188 -10.73 32.54 -4.02
C PRO A 188 -11.65 31.61 -3.24
N ARG A 189 -11.81 31.85 -1.94
CA ARG A 189 -12.87 31.20 -1.17
C ARG A 189 -14.19 31.68 -1.75
N SER A 190 -14.88 30.80 -2.46
CA SER A 190 -16.23 31.10 -2.94
C SER A 190 -17.06 31.53 -1.72
N PRO A 191 -17.77 32.68 -1.78
CA PRO A 191 -18.63 33.14 -0.68
C PRO A 191 -19.88 32.26 -0.62
N LEU A 192 -19.70 30.98 -0.31
CA LEU A 192 -20.77 30.06 -0.01
C LEU A 192 -21.02 30.15 1.49
N THR A 193 -22.05 30.93 1.79
CA THR A 193 -22.90 30.92 2.98
C THR A 193 -22.20 30.46 4.27
N SER A 194 -21.96 31.42 5.16
CA SER A 194 -21.94 31.18 6.59
C SER A 194 -23.30 30.60 7.02
N SER A 195 -23.58 29.33 6.72
CA SER A 195 -24.65 28.60 7.37
C SER A 195 -24.10 28.13 8.70
N SER A 196 -24.34 28.97 9.70
CA SER A 196 -24.36 28.57 11.10
C SER A 196 -25.41 27.47 11.28
N SER A 197 -25.04 26.21 11.06
CA SER A 197 -25.82 25.08 11.58
C SER A 197 -25.17 24.67 12.90
N GLY A 198 -25.94 24.76 13.99
CA GLY A 198 -25.51 24.53 15.38
C GLY A 198 -25.17 23.08 15.72
N THR A 199 -24.53 22.35 14.80
CA THR A 199 -23.86 21.09 15.10
C THR A 199 -22.44 21.38 15.58
N PRO A 200 -21.96 20.74 16.66
CA PRO A 200 -20.59 20.92 17.09
C PRO A 200 -19.67 20.46 15.96
N LYS A 201 -19.06 21.41 15.27
CA LYS A 201 -18.05 21.12 14.25
C LYS A 201 -16.87 20.53 14.99
N VAL A 202 -16.68 19.21 14.88
CA VAL A 202 -15.56 18.49 15.49
C VAL A 202 -14.27 19.21 15.05
N ASP A 203 -13.36 19.48 16.00
CA ASP A 203 -12.10 20.16 15.71
C ASP A 203 -11.31 19.34 14.68
N PRO A 204 -11.00 19.90 13.48
CA PRO A 204 -10.21 19.19 12.47
C PRO A 204 -8.88 18.67 13.00
N ARG A 205 -8.26 19.35 13.97
CA ARG A 205 -7.00 18.88 14.59
C ARG A 205 -7.21 17.60 15.38
N LEU A 206 -8.34 17.49 16.08
CA LEU A 206 -8.71 16.28 16.82
C LEU A 206 -9.05 15.15 15.85
N MET A 207 -9.75 15.43 14.74
CA MET A 207 -10.01 14.42 13.71
C MET A 207 -8.73 13.89 13.05
N VAL A 208 -7.79 14.78 12.74
CA VAL A 208 -6.47 14.37 12.21
C VAL A 208 -5.75 13.53 13.24
N GLY A 209 -5.71 13.96 14.50
CA GLY A 209 -5.08 13.20 15.59
C GLY A 209 -5.67 11.79 15.73
N MET A 210 -6.99 11.64 15.76
CA MET A 210 -7.63 10.32 15.83
C MET A 210 -7.30 9.42 14.63
N LEU A 211 -7.14 10.00 13.44
CA LEU A 211 -6.80 9.25 12.24
C LEU A 211 -5.31 8.87 12.21
N ASP A 212 -4.44 9.78 12.64
CA ASP A 212 -3.00 9.54 12.85
C ASP A 212 -2.80 8.41 13.87
N ASP A 213 -3.47 8.51 15.03
CA ASP A 213 -3.44 7.49 16.07
C ASP A 213 -3.89 6.13 15.52
N HIS A 214 -4.94 6.09 14.68
CA HIS A 214 -5.39 4.84 14.07
C HIS A 214 -4.36 4.23 13.11
N LEU A 215 -3.63 5.06 12.36
CA LEU A 215 -2.57 4.60 11.45
C LEU A 215 -1.34 4.11 12.24
N ASP A 216 -0.98 4.80 13.33
CA ASP A 216 0.10 4.41 14.23
C ASP A 216 -0.18 3.09 14.97
N MET A 217 -1.44 2.67 15.11
CA MET A 217 -1.79 1.35 15.68
C MET A 217 -1.45 0.17 14.75
N ALA A 218 -1.11 0.41 13.48
CA ALA A 218 -0.71 -0.66 12.57
C ALA A 218 0.70 -1.15 12.93
N PHE A 219 0.80 -2.39 13.37
CA PHE A 219 2.09 -3.00 13.72
C PHE A 219 2.99 -3.18 12.48
N VAL A 220 4.28 -2.96 12.70
CA VAL A 220 5.37 -3.17 11.74
C VAL A 220 6.43 -4.07 12.37
N PRO A 221 7.24 -4.79 11.58
CA PRO A 221 8.37 -5.55 12.12
C PRO A 221 9.33 -4.66 12.93
N ASP A 222 9.97 -5.22 13.96
CA ASP A 222 10.89 -4.47 14.83
C ASP A 222 12.15 -4.00 14.08
N ASP A 223 12.56 -4.76 13.06
CA ASP A 223 13.75 -4.49 12.23
C ASP A 223 13.51 -3.43 11.15
N VAL A 224 12.32 -2.81 11.05
CA VAL A 224 12.10 -1.73 10.07
C VAL A 224 13.03 -0.54 10.38
N PRO A 225 13.86 -0.09 9.41
CA PRO A 225 14.76 1.03 9.65
C PRO A 225 14.00 2.30 10.08
N ARG A 226 14.48 2.98 11.12
CA ARG A 226 13.88 4.23 11.63
C ARG A 226 13.65 5.30 10.56
N ARG A 227 14.50 5.33 9.53
CA ARG A 227 14.35 6.25 8.38
C ARG A 227 13.10 5.92 7.56
N ALA A 228 12.84 4.64 7.26
CA ALA A 228 11.62 4.21 6.57
C ALA A 228 10.38 4.54 7.41
N LEU A 229 10.41 4.22 8.72
CA LEU A 229 9.32 4.55 9.65
C LEU A 229 9.00 6.05 9.66
N GLY A 230 10.02 6.90 9.69
CA GLY A 230 9.83 8.35 9.67
C GLY A 230 9.15 8.86 8.38
N VAL A 231 9.42 8.23 7.24
CA VAL A 231 8.76 8.57 5.96
C VAL A 231 7.32 8.07 5.93
N LEU A 232 7.07 6.83 6.38
CA LEU A 232 5.72 6.26 6.48
C LEU A 232 4.83 7.10 7.40
N ALA A 233 5.29 7.39 8.62
CA ALA A 233 4.55 8.21 9.59
C ALA A 233 4.22 9.61 9.03
N ARG A 234 5.15 10.22 8.27
CA ARG A 234 4.86 11.50 7.63
C ARG A 234 3.85 11.39 6.49
N ALA A 235 3.94 10.34 5.67
CA ALA A 235 2.96 10.07 4.63
C ALA A 235 1.57 9.82 5.22
N ASP A 236 1.49 9.10 6.34
CA ASP A 236 0.26 8.83 7.07
C ASP A 236 -0.35 10.10 7.64
N ARG A 237 0.44 10.94 8.32
CA ARG A 237 -0.01 12.24 8.81
C ARG A 237 -0.55 13.14 7.70
N VAL A 238 0.14 13.22 6.55
CA VAL A 238 -0.34 14.02 5.40
C VAL A 238 -1.64 13.43 4.85
N SER A 239 -1.73 12.10 4.75
CA SER A 239 -2.96 11.42 4.31
C SER A 239 -4.12 11.70 5.27
N SER A 240 -3.87 11.72 6.58
CA SER A 240 -4.85 12.08 7.61
C SER A 240 -5.36 13.51 7.47
N ILE A 241 -4.46 14.46 7.19
CA ILE A 241 -4.83 15.85 6.92
C ILE A 241 -5.73 15.94 5.68
N LEU A 242 -5.38 15.23 4.60
CA LEU A 242 -6.16 15.24 3.36
C LEU A 242 -7.53 14.60 3.53
N ALA A 243 -7.61 13.49 4.24
CA ALA A 243 -8.84 12.81 4.60
C ALA A 243 -9.84 13.75 5.30
N VAL A 244 -9.35 14.46 6.32
CA VAL A 244 -10.15 15.41 7.11
C VAL A 244 -10.54 16.64 6.29
N ALA A 245 -9.63 17.13 5.44
CA ALA A 245 -9.92 18.24 4.53
C ALA A 245 -11.06 17.88 3.55
N GLN A 246 -11.00 16.71 2.89
CA GLN A 246 -12.04 16.24 1.97
C GLN A 246 -13.37 15.96 2.68
N GLY A 247 -13.34 15.37 3.88
CA GLY A 247 -14.53 15.07 4.67
C GLY A 247 -15.22 16.30 5.27
N SER A 248 -14.48 17.40 5.46
CA SER A 248 -15.04 18.68 5.95
C SER A 248 -15.80 19.46 4.86
N GLU A 249 -15.62 19.10 3.59
CA GLU A 249 -16.14 19.82 2.41
C GLU A 249 -17.30 19.10 1.71
N SER A 250 -17.90 18.08 2.34
CA SER A 250 -19.00 17.27 1.80
C SER A 250 -20.32 18.03 1.57
N GLY A 251 -20.31 19.36 1.63
CA GLY A 251 -21.32 20.24 1.02
C GLY A 251 -20.76 20.86 -0.26
N HIS A 252 -20.99 20.22 -1.42
CA HIS A 252 -20.81 20.79 -2.77
C HIS A 252 -19.42 21.38 -3.14
N GLY A 253 -18.35 21.12 -2.36
CA GLY A 253 -17.02 21.72 -2.58
C GLY A 253 -15.89 20.77 -2.95
N SER A 254 -16.03 19.44 -2.78
CA SER A 254 -14.90 18.50 -2.89
C SER A 254 -14.23 18.46 -4.27
N ALA A 255 -14.99 18.66 -5.35
CA ALA A 255 -14.47 18.65 -6.72
C ALA A 255 -13.61 19.90 -7.05
N ALA A 256 -13.66 20.96 -6.24
CA ALA A 256 -12.93 22.19 -6.52
C ALA A 256 -11.41 22.06 -6.29
N PHE A 257 -11.00 21.11 -5.45
CA PHE A 257 -9.59 20.93 -5.06
C PHE A 257 -8.94 19.66 -5.62
N ASP A 258 -9.70 18.82 -6.35
CA ASP A 258 -9.20 17.53 -6.87
C ASP A 258 -7.93 17.70 -7.72
N ALA A 259 -7.85 18.75 -8.54
CA ALA A 259 -6.69 19.03 -9.38
C ALA A 259 -5.39 19.25 -8.58
N GLN A 260 -5.49 19.75 -7.35
CA GLN A 260 -4.36 20.00 -6.45
C GLN A 260 -4.10 18.81 -5.51
N LEU A 261 -5.15 18.04 -5.18
CA LEU A 261 -5.04 16.87 -4.31
C LEU A 261 -4.46 15.66 -5.05
N ILE A 262 -4.82 15.42 -6.31
CA ILE A 262 -4.33 14.27 -7.10
C ILE A 262 -2.78 14.20 -7.15
N PRO A 263 -2.04 15.29 -7.45
CA PRO A 263 -0.58 15.26 -7.42
C PRO A 263 0.01 14.93 -6.05
N LEU A 264 -0.64 15.36 -4.97
CA LEU A 264 -0.19 15.12 -3.60
C LEU A 264 -0.43 13.65 -3.20
N TRP A 265 -1.56 13.06 -3.56
CA TRP A 265 -1.82 11.63 -3.39
C TRP A 265 -0.77 10.76 -4.07
N ARG A 266 -0.33 11.14 -5.27
CA ARG A 266 0.79 10.46 -5.95
C ARG A 266 2.09 10.56 -5.14
N LYS A 267 2.39 11.71 -4.54
CA LYS A 267 3.60 11.88 -3.71
C LYS A 267 3.55 11.09 -2.42
N ILE A 268 2.38 10.96 -1.79
CA ILE A 268 2.18 10.07 -0.64
C ILE A 268 2.47 8.61 -1.03
N ARG A 269 1.91 8.14 -2.14
CA ARG A 269 2.18 6.77 -2.65
C ARG A 269 3.66 6.56 -2.93
N GLN A 270 4.32 7.50 -3.60
CA GLN A 270 5.76 7.44 -3.87
C GLN A 270 6.58 7.35 -2.57
N ALA A 271 6.25 8.16 -1.56
CA ALA A 271 6.91 8.11 -0.26
C ALA A 271 6.75 6.74 0.43
N ARG A 272 5.54 6.19 0.43
CA ARG A 272 5.26 4.85 0.99
C ARG A 272 6.02 3.75 0.26
N MET A 273 5.98 3.75 -1.08
CA MET A 273 6.71 2.77 -1.90
C MET A 273 8.23 2.84 -1.65
N SER A 274 8.81 4.04 -1.63
CA SER A 274 10.26 4.22 -1.39
C SER A 274 10.68 3.86 0.04
N ALA A 275 9.82 4.07 1.04
CA ALA A 275 10.09 3.65 2.41
C ALA A 275 10.13 2.12 2.54
N VAL A 276 9.16 1.42 1.93
CA VAL A 276 9.11 -0.05 1.92
C VAL A 276 10.27 -0.63 1.12
N GLU A 277 10.56 -0.08 -0.06
CA GLU A 277 11.73 -0.47 -0.87
C GLU A 277 13.04 -0.32 -0.10
N TYR A 278 13.26 0.80 0.59
CA TYR A 278 14.45 1.01 1.42
C TYR A 278 14.55 0.02 2.57
N ALA A 279 13.43 -0.30 3.25
CA ALA A 279 13.44 -1.30 4.33
C ALA A 279 13.86 -2.68 3.81
N ILE A 280 13.28 -3.10 2.69
CA ILE A 280 13.55 -4.42 2.10
C ILE A 280 14.99 -4.50 1.58
N GLN A 281 15.48 -3.46 0.93
CA GLN A 281 16.88 -3.39 0.50
C GLN A 281 17.87 -3.42 1.67
N GLU A 282 17.50 -2.89 2.85
CA GLU A 282 18.37 -2.94 4.02
C GLU A 282 18.40 -4.35 4.65
N TRP A 283 17.32 -5.11 4.52
CA TRP A 283 17.23 -6.49 5.03
C TRP A 283 17.92 -7.51 4.14
N THR A 284 17.98 -7.24 2.84
CA THR A 284 18.66 -8.10 1.86
C THR A 284 20.07 -7.60 1.54
N ARG A 285 20.73 -6.89 2.44
CA ARG A 285 22.09 -6.31 2.25
C ARG A 285 23.18 -7.09 2.96
#